data_AF-A0A2V8CR33-F1
#
_entry.id   AF-A0A2V8CR33-F1
#
_cell.length_a   1.000
_cell.length_b   1.000
_cell.length_c   1.000
_cell.angle_alpha   90.00
_cell.angle_beta   90.00
_cell.angle_gamma   90.00
#
_symmetry.space_group_name_H-M   'P 1'
#
loop_
_entity.id
_entity.type
_entity.pdbx_description
1 polymer ?
#
loop_
_entity_poly.entity_id
_entity_poly.type
_entity_poly.pdbx_seq_one_letter_code
_entity_poly.pdbx_strand_id
1 'polypeptide(L)' 'MASEFKIRGPAVTVSTNCCSGLDAIYAGYTQIKLGKVKAVLAGASDAPLFPATFGAFCAFGALTARNHDPRG' A
#
# COMPACT_ATOMS: atom_id res chain seq x y z
N MET A 1 -7.21 1.19 -11.45
CA MET A 1 -6.43 2.46 -11.38
C MET A 1 -5.81 2.90 -12.71
N ALA A 2 -4.79 2.24 -13.29
CA ALA A 2 -4.17 2.74 -14.53
C ALA A 2 -5.15 2.82 -15.73
N SER A 3 -6.00 1.81 -15.90
CA SER A 3 -7.07 1.78 -16.92
C SER A 3 -8.14 2.85 -16.69
N GLU A 4 -8.58 3.04 -15.45
CA GLU A 4 -9.60 4.03 -15.06
C GLU A 4 -9.15 5.46 -15.37
N PHE A 5 -7.90 5.79 -15.07
CA PHE A 5 -7.33 7.12 -15.34
C PHE A 5 -6.68 7.23 -16.73
N LYS A 6 -6.83 6.23 -17.61
CA LYS A 6 -6.25 6.18 -18.96
C LYS A 6 -4.73 6.45 -18.99
N ILE A 7 -4.02 6.01 -17.95
CA ILE A 7 -2.56 6.12 -17.84
C ILE A 7 -1.93 5.07 -18.75
N ARG A 8 -1.10 5.51 -19.71
CA ARG A 8 -0.44 4.65 -20.70
C ARG A 8 1.05 4.42 -20.41
N GLY A 9 1.55 5.02 -19.33
CA GLY A 9 2.92 4.83 -18.87
C GLY A 9 3.10 3.51 -18.10
N PRO A 10 4.26 3.28 -17.48
CA PRO A 10 4.54 2.09 -16.70
C PRO A 10 3.52 1.86 -15.58
N ALA A 11 2.99 0.64 -15.50
CA ALA A 11 2.10 0.19 -14.42
C ALA A 11 2.82 -0.90 -13.63
N VAL A 12 3.22 -0.59 -12.40
CA VAL A 12 4.02 -1.45 -11.54
C VAL A 12 3.34 -1.59 -10.19
N THR A 13 3.37 -2.80 -9.62
CA THR A 13 2.92 -3.06 -8.25
C THR A 13 4.14 -3.49 -7.42
N VAL A 14 4.30 -2.89 -6.25
CA VAL A 14 5.36 -3.21 -5.29
C VAL A 14 4.68 -3.62 -3.99
N SER A 15 5.16 -4.70 -3.38
CA SER A 15 4.63 -5.21 -2.11
C SER A 15 5.79 -5.52 -1.17
N THR A 16 5.86 -4.77 -0.08
CA THR A 16 6.87 -4.83 0.98
C THR A 16 6.19 -4.68 2.35
N ASN A 17 5.04 -5.34 2.49
CA ASN A 17 4.18 -5.28 3.69
C ASN A 17 3.84 -3.83 4.06
N CYS A 18 4.09 -3.43 5.31
CA CYS A 18 3.73 -2.12 5.85
C CYS A 18 4.41 -0.94 5.13
N CYS A 19 5.52 -1.19 4.43
CA CYS A 19 6.29 -0.15 3.74
C CYS A 19 5.85 0.06 2.28
N SER A 20 4.91 -0.75 1.76
CA SER A 20 4.55 -0.76 0.34
C SER A 20 4.18 0.62 -0.23
N GLY A 21 3.53 1.46 0.58
CA GLY A 21 3.19 2.83 0.17
C GLY A 21 4.41 3.73 -0.07
N LEU A 22 5.41 3.65 0.81
CA LEU A 22 6.66 4.41 0.66
C LEU A 22 7.47 3.91 -0.53
N ASP A 23 7.53 2.59 -0.71
CA ASP A 23 8.25 2.00 -1.85
C ASP A 23 7.61 2.34 -3.19
N ALA A 24 6.27 2.38 -3.25
CA ALA A 24 5.56 2.86 -4.43
C ALA A 24 5.91 4.32 -4.78
N ILE A 25 6.01 5.18 -3.76
CA ILE A 25 6.43 6.58 -3.94
C ILE A 25 7.88 6.66 -4.41
N TYR A 26 8.79 5.93 -3.78
CA TYR A 26 10.21 5.93 -4.13
C TYR A 26 10.46 5.41 -5.56
N ALA A 27 9.75 4.35 -5.95
CA ALA A 27 9.76 3.84 -7.32
C ALA A 27 9.30 4.92 -8.30
N GLY A 28 8.19 5.63 -8.00
CA GLY A 28 7.71 6.73 -8.83
C GLY A 28 8.69 7.89 -8.94
N TYR A 29 9.24 8.34 -7.81
CA TYR A 29 10.27 9.36 -7.75
C TYR A 29 11.48 9.00 -8.61
N THR A 30 11.94 7.75 -8.55
CA THR A 30 13.07 7.27 -9.34
C THR A 30 12.78 7.35 -10.85
N GLN A 31 11.56 7.02 -11.29
CA GLN A 31 11.17 7.13 -12.69
C GLN A 31 11.17 8.58 -13.19
N ILE A 32 10.70 9.52 -12.36
CA ILE A 32 10.73 10.96 -12.68
C ILE A 32 12.18 11.47 -12.70
N LYS A 33 12.98 11.11 -11.70
CA LYS A 33 14.39 11.52 -11.57
C LYS A 33 15.23 11.04 -12.77
N LEU A 34 14.95 9.85 -13.29
CA LEU A 34 15.61 9.30 -14.48
C LEU A 34 15.05 9.85 -15.80
N GLY A 35 14.09 10.80 -15.76
CA GLY A 35 13.50 11.41 -16.95
C GLY A 35 12.57 10.48 -17.74
N LYS A 36 12.17 9.33 -17.19
CA LYS A 36 11.35 8.33 -17.89
C LYS A 36 9.88 8.74 -17.98
N VAL A 37 9.39 9.50 -16.99
CA VAL A 37 8.00 9.98 -16.91
C VAL A 37 7.98 11.39 -16.31
N LYS A 38 6.92 12.15 -16.60
CA LYS A 38 6.74 13.54 -16.11
C LYS A 38 5.92 13.62 -14.83
N ALA A 39 5.10 12.62 -14.57
CA ALA A 39 4.24 12.52 -13.40
C ALA A 39 4.00 11.04 -13.09
N VAL A 40 3.74 10.74 -11.82
CA VAL A 40 3.44 9.38 -11.34
C VAL A 40 2.24 9.45 -10.39
N LEU A 41 1.33 8.50 -10.55
CA LEU A 41 0.29 8.20 -9.56
C LEU A 41 0.80 7.04 -8.69
N ALA A 42 1.16 7.34 -7.44
CA ALA A 42 1.69 6.36 -6.48
C ALA A 42 0.76 6.24 -5.26
N GLY A 43 0.65 5.04 -4.71
CA GLY A 43 -0.16 4.77 -3.52
C GLY A 43 -0.18 3.29 -3.16
N ALA A 44 -0.82 2.98 -2.04
CA ALA A 44 -1.08 1.63 -1.57
C ALA A 44 -2.43 1.61 -0.83
N SER A 45 -3.08 0.45 -0.80
CA SER A 45 -4.33 0.23 -0.06
C SER A 45 -4.32 -1.19 0.49
N ASP A 46 -4.83 -1.36 1.71
CA ASP A 46 -5.02 -2.67 2.33
C ASP A 46 -6.43 -2.73 2.92
N ALA A 47 -7.04 -3.91 2.88
CA ALA A 47 -8.38 -4.17 3.39
C ALA A 47 -8.44 -5.64 3.85
N PRO A 48 -8.12 -5.94 5.12
CA PRO A 48 -8.11 -7.30 5.65
C PRO A 48 -9.55 -7.78 5.93
N LEU A 49 -10.37 -7.87 4.88
CA LEU A 49 -11.78 -8.26 4.96
C LEU A 49 -11.98 -9.75 5.21
N PHE A 50 -10.96 -10.57 4.95
CA PHE A 50 -11.02 -12.00 5.15
C PHE A 50 -10.76 -12.35 6.64
N PRO A 51 -11.66 -13.08 7.32
CA PRO A 51 -11.52 -13.37 8.75
C PRO A 51 -10.21 -14.06 9.12
N ALA A 52 -9.67 -14.94 8.26
CA ALA A 52 -8.40 -15.60 8.56
C ALA A 52 -7.22 -14.61 8.52
N THR A 53 -7.26 -13.60 7.64
CA THR A 53 -6.23 -12.55 7.58
C THR A 53 -6.26 -11.71 8.86
N PHE A 54 -7.46 -11.34 9.33
CA PHE A 54 -7.61 -10.64 10.61
C PHE A 54 -7.14 -11.50 11.79
N GLY A 55 -7.53 -12.77 11.83
CA GLY A 55 -7.10 -13.72 12.87
C GLY A 55 -5.58 -13.93 12.90
N ALA A 56 -4.93 -13.95 11.74
CA ALA A 56 -3.47 -14.02 11.65
C ALA A 56 -2.81 -12.78 12.27
N PHE A 57 -3.33 -11.57 12.03
CA PHE A 57 -2.83 -10.35 12.67
C PHE A 57 -3.01 -10.35 14.19
N CYS A 58 -4.14 -10.89 14.70
CA CYS A 58 -4.35 -11.09 16.13
C CYS A 58 -3.33 -12.07 16.73
N ALA A 59 -3.15 -13.24 16.10
CA ALA A 59 -2.23 -14.28 16.58
C ALA A 59 -0.76 -13.83 16.53
N PHE A 60 -0.39 -12.99 15.56
CA PHE A 60 0.92 -12.37 15.45
C PHE A 60 1.17 -11.30 16.52
N GLY A 61 0.12 -10.83 17.21
CA GLY A 61 0.22 -9.71 18.15
C GLY A 61 0.40 -8.35 17.48
N ALA A 62 0.08 -8.24 16.18
CA ALA A 62 0.15 -6.97 15.44
C ALA A 62 -0.95 -5.98 15.85
N LEU A 63 -2.04 -6.47 16.46
CA LEU A 63 -3.20 -5.67 16.86
C LEU A 63 -3.24 -5.50 18.38
N THR A 64 -3.77 -4.37 18.84
CA THR A 64 -3.98 -4.13 20.27
C THR A 64 -5.09 -5.05 20.81
N ALA A 65 -4.90 -5.55 22.04
CA ALA A 65 -5.91 -6.32 22.77
C ALA A 65 -6.86 -5.45 23.61
N ARG A 66 -6.79 -4.10 23.48
CA ARG A 66 -7.62 -3.14 24.21
C ARG A 66 -9.06 -3.08 23.67
N ASN A 67 -9.74 -4.23 23.68
CA ASN A 67 -11.14 -4.33 23.26
C ASN A 67 -12.11 -3.70 24.26
N HIS A 68 -11.70 -3.54 25.52
CA HIS A 68 -12.52 -3.02 26.61
C HIS A 68 -12.59 -1.49 26.66
N ASP A 69 -11.65 -0.80 26.01
CA ASP A 69 -11.65 0.65 25.87
C ASP A 69 -11.12 1.06 24.47
N PRO A 70 -11.97 0.98 23.44
CA PRO A 70 -11.58 1.28 22.08
C PRO A 70 -11.42 2.78 21.80
N ARG A 71 -11.89 3.66 22.71
CA ARG A 71 -11.81 5.12 22.54
C ARG A 71 -10.55 5.71 23.19
N GLY A 72 -9.99 5.00 24.17
CA GLY A 72 -8.79 5.41 24.91
C GLY A 72 -9.13 6.28 26.11
#